data_AF-A0A820KI22-F1
#
_entry.id   AF-A0A820KI22-F1
#
_cell.length_a   1.000
_cell.length_b   1.000
_cell.length_c   1.000
_cell.angle_alpha   90.00
_cell.angle_beta   90.00
_cell.angle_gamma   90.00
#
_symmetry.space_group_name_H-M   'P 1'
#
loop_
_entity.id
_entity.type
_entity.pdbx_description
1 polymer ?
#
loop_
_entity_poly.entity_id
_entity_poly.type
_entity_poly.pdbx_seq_one_letter_code
_entity_poly.pdbx_strand_id
1 'polypeptide(L)'
;DNPSEIERRSVEDLLPRSACVSMANSSIGSYRGYDELVPHYIDVVHETRFYVKWGFEKQRINSKTALISIRKALNKLHIELAQQGFNQLMVDQLNTSTLLITRHNIATHQSILLISHTSFYQVNEKWEYISPLSIEGIIDDIILEAIINHPQDKEPIRNFQRSNDYINGLEHTKIYFKENLSIEQSQCIRLTSPNSPDYTGYRTIEFTDNFRPGSII
;
A
#
# COMPACT_ATOMS: atom_id res chain seq x y z
N ASP A 1 22.88 2.44 -1.57
CA ASP A 1 22.94 2.71 -3.03
C ASP A 1 21.77 3.52 -3.56
N ASN A 2 20.51 3.12 -3.31
CA ASN A 2 19.36 3.96 -3.70
C ASN A 2 19.12 5.08 -2.67
N PRO A 3 18.82 6.32 -3.09
CA PRO A 3 18.31 7.35 -2.19
C PRO A 3 16.97 6.92 -1.60
N SER A 4 16.55 7.57 -0.53
CA SER A 4 15.25 7.23 0.07
C SER A 4 14.13 7.52 -0.93
N GLU A 5 13.13 6.64 -1.01
CA GLU A 5 11.97 6.88 -1.88
C GLU A 5 11.22 8.15 -1.45
N ILE A 6 11.30 8.52 -0.17
CA ILE A 6 10.78 9.78 0.37
C ILE A 6 11.52 10.99 -0.24
N GLU A 7 12.80 10.88 -0.58
CA GLU A 7 13.59 11.95 -1.23
C GLU A 7 13.21 12.13 -2.70
N ARG A 8 12.74 11.06 -3.36
CA ARG A 8 12.41 11.08 -4.79
C ARG A 8 10.93 11.28 -5.08
N ARG A 9 10.06 10.94 -4.14
CA ARG A 9 8.60 10.90 -4.29
C ARG A 9 7.94 11.52 -3.06
N SER A 10 6.77 11.03 -2.68
CA SER A 10 6.15 11.36 -1.40
C SER A 10 6.16 10.19 -0.43
N VAL A 11 5.90 10.47 0.86
CA VAL A 11 5.75 9.45 1.90
C VAL A 11 4.59 8.51 1.59
N GLU A 12 3.53 9.08 1.01
CA GLU A 12 2.31 8.36 0.62
C GLU A 12 2.59 7.29 -0.43
N ASP A 13 3.62 7.44 -1.28
CA ASP A 13 3.92 6.45 -2.32
C ASP A 13 4.46 5.12 -1.77
N LEU A 14 4.97 5.11 -0.53
CA LEU A 14 5.64 3.94 0.03
C LEU A 14 4.72 2.72 0.13
N LEU A 15 3.45 2.94 0.51
CA LEU A 15 2.43 1.91 0.64
C LEU A 15 1.96 1.35 -0.73
N PRO A 16 1.43 2.16 -1.65
CA PRO A 16 0.96 1.68 -2.95
C PRO A 16 2.07 0.98 -3.74
N ARG A 17 3.28 1.55 -3.77
CA ARG A 17 4.43 0.94 -4.43
C ARG A 17 4.80 -0.41 -3.83
N SER A 18 4.76 -0.51 -2.50
CA SER A 18 4.98 -1.75 -1.78
C SER A 18 3.95 -2.83 -2.14
N ALA A 19 2.68 -2.45 -2.26
CA ALA A 19 1.62 -3.36 -2.66
C ALA A 19 1.79 -3.84 -4.10
N CYS A 20 2.10 -2.93 -5.03
CA CYS A 20 2.37 -3.27 -6.43
C CYS A 20 3.49 -4.29 -6.56
N VAL A 21 4.62 -4.08 -5.85
CA VAL A 21 5.73 -5.03 -5.84
C VAL A 21 5.28 -6.38 -5.26
N SER A 22 4.45 -6.38 -4.22
CA SER A 22 3.96 -7.62 -3.58
C SER A 22 3.04 -8.44 -4.49
N MET A 23 2.40 -7.81 -5.48
CA MET A 23 1.61 -8.49 -6.51
C MET A 23 2.45 -9.10 -7.65
N ALA A 24 3.77 -8.89 -7.69
CA ALA A 24 4.62 -9.53 -8.68
C ALA A 24 4.57 -11.07 -8.52
N ASN A 25 4.63 -11.80 -9.65
CA ASN A 25 4.82 -13.25 -9.64
C ASN A 25 6.32 -13.61 -9.64
N SER A 26 7.06 -13.06 -8.69
CA SER A 26 8.51 -13.23 -8.55
C SER A 26 8.96 -13.01 -7.11
N SER A 27 10.20 -13.34 -6.76
CA SER A 27 10.78 -12.94 -5.48
C SER A 27 10.76 -11.42 -5.32
N ILE A 28 10.44 -10.95 -4.11
CA ILE A 28 10.41 -9.54 -3.74
C ILE A 28 11.36 -9.26 -2.56
N GLY A 29 11.78 -8.01 -2.42
CA GLY A 29 12.63 -7.58 -1.31
C GLY A 29 12.54 -6.08 -1.08
N SER A 30 12.85 -5.66 0.15
CA SER A 30 12.97 -4.26 0.57
C SER A 30 14.23 -4.09 1.42
N TYR A 31 14.57 -2.85 1.74
CA TYR A 31 15.67 -2.52 2.65
C TYR A 31 15.12 -2.08 4.01
N ARG A 32 15.97 -2.23 5.03
CA ARG A 32 15.66 -1.79 6.38
C ARG A 32 15.56 -0.27 6.46
N GLY A 33 14.48 0.26 7.04
CA GLY A 33 14.19 1.69 7.07
C GLY A 33 13.03 2.07 6.14
N TYR A 34 12.72 1.27 5.12
CA TYR A 34 11.58 1.53 4.24
C TYR A 34 10.25 1.45 5.02
N ASP A 35 10.01 0.32 5.69
CA ASP A 35 8.75 0.09 6.40
C ASP A 35 8.66 0.92 7.70
N GLU A 36 9.79 1.43 8.21
CA GLU A 36 9.88 2.36 9.33
C GLU A 36 9.74 3.84 8.91
N LEU A 37 9.61 4.16 7.63
CA LEU A 37 9.54 5.52 7.09
C LEU A 37 10.79 6.37 7.34
N VAL A 38 11.99 5.80 7.18
CA VAL A 38 13.24 6.56 7.28
C VAL A 38 13.37 7.51 6.08
N PRO A 39 13.34 8.85 6.29
CA PRO A 39 13.18 9.81 5.18
C PRO A 39 14.47 10.15 4.46
N HIS A 40 15.62 9.63 4.92
CA HIS A 40 16.93 9.96 4.39
C HIS A 40 17.66 8.72 3.92
N TYR A 41 18.60 8.92 2.99
CA TYR A 41 19.59 7.91 2.68
C TYR A 41 20.43 7.53 3.92
N ILE A 42 20.48 6.22 4.24
CA ILE A 42 21.32 5.68 5.30
C ILE A 42 22.72 5.44 4.72
N ASP A 43 23.65 6.36 5.03
CA ASP A 43 25.02 6.35 4.49
C ASP A 43 25.82 5.15 5.04
N VAL A 44 26.26 4.27 4.14
CA VAL A 44 27.01 3.04 4.51
C VAL A 44 28.42 3.29 5.07
N VAL A 45 28.97 4.48 4.89
CA VAL A 45 30.30 4.88 5.38
C VAL A 45 30.20 5.70 6.66
N HIS A 46 29.31 6.69 6.67
CA HIS A 46 29.26 7.71 7.73
C HIS A 46 28.16 7.48 8.76
N GLU A 47 27.21 6.58 8.52
CA GLU A 47 26.22 6.25 9.54
C GLU A 47 26.83 5.44 10.67
N THR A 48 26.80 6.02 11.87
CA THR A 48 27.32 5.37 13.09
C THR A 48 26.20 4.90 14.01
N ARG A 49 24.96 5.33 13.77
CA ARG A 49 23.81 5.00 14.60
C ARG A 49 23.27 3.62 14.26
N PHE A 50 22.76 2.92 15.28
CA PHE A 50 22.13 1.61 15.09
C PHE A 50 20.66 1.73 14.69
N TYR A 51 20.15 0.70 14.02
CA TYR A 51 18.71 0.52 13.86
C TYR A 51 18.04 0.30 15.22
N VAL A 52 16.81 0.80 15.34
CA VAL A 52 15.99 0.60 16.53
C VAL A 52 15.67 -0.87 16.71
N LYS A 53 15.84 -1.38 17.94
CA LYS A 53 15.53 -2.76 18.31
C LYS A 53 14.03 -3.02 18.35
N TRP A 54 13.65 -4.26 18.08
CA TRP A 54 12.28 -4.74 18.27
C TRP A 54 11.88 -4.72 19.75
N GLY A 55 10.65 -4.31 20.04
CA GLY A 55 10.09 -4.33 21.38
C GLY A 55 8.81 -3.49 21.51
N PHE A 56 8.10 -3.67 22.63
CA PHE A 56 6.88 -2.93 22.94
C PHE A 56 7.11 -1.77 23.92
N GLU A 57 8.35 -1.56 24.35
CA GLU A 57 8.74 -0.47 25.23
C GLU A 57 8.88 0.85 24.47
N LYS A 58 9.06 1.96 25.20
CA LYS A 58 9.29 3.28 24.58
C LYS A 58 10.52 3.23 23.67
N GLN A 59 10.46 3.97 22.56
CA GLN A 59 11.56 4.07 21.57
C GLN A 59 11.99 2.71 21.00
N ARG A 60 11.01 1.80 20.85
CA ARG A 60 11.17 0.52 20.14
C ARG A 60 10.24 0.47 18.95
N ILE A 61 10.60 -0.37 18.01
CA ILE A 61 9.74 -0.70 16.87
C ILE A 61 9.02 -2.02 17.13
N ASN A 62 7.82 -2.15 16.59
CA ASN A 62 7.03 -3.38 16.67
C ASN A 62 6.06 -3.44 15.50
N SER A 63 5.11 -4.39 15.55
CA SER A 63 4.10 -4.58 14.52
C SER A 63 3.22 -3.35 14.26
N LYS A 64 3.11 -2.42 15.22
CA LYS A 64 2.33 -1.18 15.06
C LYS A 64 3.16 -0.03 14.48
N THR A 65 4.45 -0.24 14.25
CA THR A 65 5.32 0.78 13.66
C THR A 65 5.07 0.86 12.16
N ALA A 66 4.57 2.03 11.74
CA ALA A 66 4.38 2.41 10.36
C ALA A 66 3.85 1.29 9.44
N LEU A 67 4.60 0.88 8.42
CA LEU A 67 4.14 -0.10 7.41
C LEU A 67 4.38 -1.56 7.81
N ILE A 68 4.94 -1.86 8.99
CA ILE A 68 5.39 -3.21 9.34
C ILE A 68 4.25 -4.24 9.35
N SER A 69 3.09 -3.91 9.93
CA SER A 69 1.92 -4.80 9.90
C SER A 69 1.42 -5.04 8.48
N ILE A 70 1.38 -4.00 7.66
CA ILE A 70 0.92 -4.07 6.27
C ILE A 70 1.90 -4.91 5.44
N ARG A 71 3.21 -4.70 5.59
CA ARG A 71 4.26 -5.52 4.97
C ARG A 71 4.08 -7.00 5.29
N LYS A 72 3.78 -7.32 6.56
CA LYS A 72 3.52 -8.70 6.97
C LYS A 72 2.32 -9.29 6.24
N ALA A 73 1.22 -8.54 6.12
CA ALA A 73 0.01 -8.98 5.42
C ALA A 73 0.26 -9.15 3.91
N LEU A 74 0.90 -8.18 3.26
CA LEU A 74 1.28 -8.25 1.85
C LEU A 74 2.21 -9.43 1.54
N ASN A 75 3.20 -9.69 2.39
CA ASN A 75 4.10 -10.83 2.22
C ASN A 75 3.37 -12.17 2.40
N LYS A 76 2.44 -12.24 3.37
CA LYS A 76 1.60 -13.43 3.56
C LYS A 76 0.75 -13.69 2.32
N LEU A 77 0.06 -12.66 1.82
CA LEU A 77 -0.75 -12.75 0.60
C LEU A 77 0.11 -13.17 -0.60
N HIS A 78 1.28 -12.56 -0.80
CA HIS A 78 2.20 -12.91 -1.88
C HIS A 78 2.56 -14.41 -1.90
N ILE A 79 2.87 -14.97 -0.72
CA ILE A 79 3.19 -16.40 -0.57
C ILE A 79 1.95 -17.26 -0.86
N GLU A 80 0.79 -16.88 -0.34
CA GLU A 80 -0.47 -17.61 -0.56
C GLU A 80 -0.84 -17.66 -2.05
N LEU A 81 -0.76 -16.53 -2.75
CA LEU A 81 -1.04 -16.45 -4.19
C LEU A 81 -0.07 -17.31 -5.01
N ALA A 82 1.21 -17.35 -4.63
CA ALA A 82 2.19 -18.22 -5.27
C ALA A 82 1.89 -19.71 -5.03
N GLN A 83 1.57 -20.08 -3.79
CA GLN A 83 1.26 -21.47 -3.41
C GLN A 83 -0.03 -21.98 -4.06
N GLN A 84 -1.03 -21.12 -4.21
CA GLN A 84 -2.33 -21.47 -4.78
C GLN A 84 -2.37 -21.41 -6.31
N GLY A 85 -1.30 -20.95 -6.97
CA GLY A 85 -1.20 -20.96 -8.43
C GLY A 85 -1.84 -19.76 -9.13
N PHE A 86 -1.94 -18.61 -8.47
CA PHE A 86 -2.34 -17.34 -9.11
C PHE A 86 -1.18 -16.78 -9.95
N ASN A 87 -0.91 -17.41 -11.09
CA ASN A 87 0.31 -17.22 -11.88
C ASN A 87 0.16 -16.26 -13.07
N GLN A 88 -1.07 -15.97 -13.50
CA GLN A 88 -1.32 -14.97 -14.53
C GLN A 88 -1.36 -13.58 -13.90
N LEU A 89 -0.66 -12.62 -14.52
CA LEU A 89 -0.55 -11.24 -14.05
C LEU A 89 -1.01 -10.30 -15.15
N MET A 90 -1.93 -9.40 -14.83
CA MET A 90 -2.39 -8.31 -15.70
C MET A 90 -2.22 -6.99 -14.96
N VAL A 91 -1.83 -5.94 -15.69
CA VAL A 91 -1.64 -4.61 -15.13
C VAL A 91 -2.32 -3.60 -16.04
N ASP A 92 -3.26 -2.86 -15.48
CA ASP A 92 -3.99 -1.78 -16.14
C ASP A 92 -3.71 -0.47 -15.42
N GLN A 93 -3.67 0.62 -16.18
CA GLN A 93 -3.58 1.96 -15.64
C GLN A 93 -4.97 2.61 -15.68
N LEU A 94 -5.57 2.84 -14.51
CA LEU A 94 -6.91 3.44 -14.43
C LEU A 94 -6.88 4.96 -14.66
N ASN A 95 -5.82 5.62 -14.19
CA ASN A 95 -5.50 7.02 -14.49
C ASN A 95 -3.99 7.27 -14.30
N THR A 96 -3.52 8.53 -14.34
CA THR A 96 -2.09 8.86 -14.26
C THR A 96 -1.41 8.32 -12.99
N SER A 97 -2.15 8.13 -11.90
CA SER A 97 -1.62 7.77 -10.58
C SER A 97 -2.22 6.49 -9.98
N THR A 98 -3.10 5.78 -10.69
CA THR A 98 -3.79 4.60 -10.17
C THR A 98 -3.54 3.38 -11.05
N LEU A 99 -3.08 2.31 -10.43
CA LEU A 99 -2.82 1.02 -11.08
C LEU A 99 -3.82 -0.02 -10.60
N LEU A 100 -4.32 -0.83 -11.52
CA LEU A 100 -5.04 -2.07 -11.25
C LEU A 100 -4.13 -3.23 -11.60
N ILE A 101 -3.86 -4.11 -10.63
CA ILE A 101 -3.03 -5.29 -10.83
C ILE A 101 -3.88 -6.52 -10.49
N THR A 102 -4.02 -7.41 -11.45
CA THR A 102 -4.80 -8.64 -11.29
C THR A 102 -3.87 -9.84 -11.30
N ARG A 103 -3.97 -10.69 -10.26
CA ARG A 103 -3.43 -12.04 -10.28
C ARG A 103 -4.56 -13.05 -10.47
N HIS A 104 -4.46 -13.91 -11.48
CA HIS A 104 -5.50 -14.88 -11.83
C HIS A 104 -5.01 -16.33 -11.72
N ASN A 105 -5.90 -17.19 -11.22
CA ASN A 105 -5.71 -18.64 -11.16
C ASN A 105 -6.51 -19.32 -12.27
N ILE A 106 -5.83 -19.93 -13.23
CA ILE A 106 -6.46 -20.56 -14.41
C ILE A 106 -7.30 -21.78 -14.03
N ALA A 107 -6.94 -22.49 -12.96
CA ALA A 107 -7.63 -23.73 -12.57
C ALA A 107 -8.95 -23.45 -11.84
N THR A 108 -8.98 -22.44 -10.97
CA THR A 108 -10.18 -22.08 -10.20
C THR A 108 -10.98 -20.94 -10.81
N HIS A 109 -10.40 -20.23 -11.79
CA HIS A 109 -10.91 -18.99 -12.36
C HIS A 109 -11.09 -17.84 -11.34
N GLN A 110 -10.46 -17.94 -10.18
CA GLN A 110 -10.45 -16.86 -9.19
C GLN A 110 -9.40 -15.80 -9.53
N SER A 111 -9.71 -14.55 -9.18
CA SER A 111 -8.82 -13.40 -9.39
C SER A 111 -8.69 -12.60 -8.11
N ILE A 112 -7.47 -12.16 -7.81
CA ILE A 112 -7.21 -11.13 -6.80
C ILE A 112 -6.83 -9.84 -7.53
N LEU A 113 -7.56 -8.78 -7.23
CA LEU A 113 -7.34 -7.45 -7.77
C LEU A 113 -6.70 -6.58 -6.68
N LEU A 114 -5.64 -5.88 -7.03
CA LEU A 114 -5.07 -4.78 -6.25
C LEU A 114 -5.34 -3.48 -6.99
N ILE A 115 -6.00 -2.53 -6.34
CA ILE A 115 -6.13 -1.16 -6.82
C ILE A 115 -5.22 -0.29 -5.97
N SER A 116 -4.20 0.28 -6.60
CA SER A 116 -3.13 1.01 -5.93
C SER A 116 -3.07 2.45 -6.41
N HIS A 117 -3.43 3.40 -5.54
CA HIS A 117 -3.34 4.82 -5.80
C HIS A 117 -1.96 5.35 -5.38
N THR A 118 -1.05 5.42 -6.35
CA THR A 118 0.32 5.93 -6.19
C THR A 118 0.37 7.44 -5.96
N SER A 119 1.51 7.91 -5.45
CA SER A 119 1.77 9.32 -5.16
C SER A 119 3.19 9.71 -5.59
N PHE A 120 3.44 9.70 -6.90
CA PHE A 120 4.78 9.97 -7.43
C PHE A 120 5.27 11.39 -7.10
N TYR A 121 4.36 12.37 -7.11
CA TYR A 121 4.60 13.75 -6.73
C TYR A 121 3.94 14.05 -5.37
N GLN A 122 4.30 15.17 -4.74
CA GLN A 122 3.58 15.64 -3.56
C GLN A 122 2.08 15.77 -3.85
N VAL A 123 1.27 15.29 -2.91
CA VAL A 123 -0.19 15.27 -3.03
C VAL A 123 -0.70 16.71 -3.02
N ASN A 124 -1.24 17.17 -4.16
CA ASN A 124 -2.01 18.40 -4.20
C ASN A 124 -3.37 18.20 -3.52
N GLU A 125 -4.04 19.28 -3.11
CA GLU A 125 -5.39 19.21 -2.50
C GLU A 125 -6.45 18.56 -3.40
N LYS A 126 -6.18 18.44 -4.71
CA LYS A 126 -7.04 17.77 -5.68
C LYS A 126 -6.25 16.67 -6.40
N TRP A 127 -6.78 15.45 -6.38
CA TRP A 127 -6.30 14.32 -7.18
C TRP A 127 -7.26 14.03 -8.33
N GLU A 128 -6.75 13.32 -9.35
CA GLU A 128 -7.52 12.97 -10.54
C GLU A 128 -8.70 12.06 -10.19
N TYR A 129 -9.85 12.33 -10.82
CA TYR A 129 -11.00 11.43 -10.74
C TYR A 129 -10.63 10.05 -11.29
N ILE A 130 -11.09 9.00 -10.61
CA ILE A 130 -10.96 7.61 -11.06
C ILE A 130 -12.32 7.15 -11.53
N SER A 131 -12.42 6.77 -12.81
CA SER A 131 -13.66 6.23 -13.36
C SER A 131 -14.06 4.94 -12.64
N PRO A 132 -15.38 4.68 -12.46
CA PRO A 132 -15.83 3.44 -11.85
C PRO A 132 -15.32 2.22 -12.61
N LEU A 133 -14.86 1.23 -11.87
CA LEU A 133 -14.31 -0.01 -12.43
C LEU A 133 -15.43 -1.04 -12.56
N SER A 134 -15.65 -1.53 -13.78
CA SER A 134 -16.58 -2.63 -14.04
C SER A 134 -15.81 -3.95 -14.08
N ILE A 135 -16.20 -4.91 -13.25
CA ILE A 135 -15.60 -6.25 -13.22
C ILE A 135 -16.64 -7.33 -13.48
N GLU A 136 -16.18 -8.43 -14.07
CA GLU A 136 -16.96 -9.66 -14.20
C GLU A 136 -16.77 -10.54 -12.95
N GLY A 137 -17.79 -11.36 -12.64
CA GLY A 137 -17.76 -12.22 -11.47
C GLY A 137 -18.26 -11.55 -10.19
N ILE A 138 -18.21 -12.29 -9.09
CA ILE A 138 -18.71 -11.90 -7.77
C ILE A 138 -17.51 -11.44 -6.93
N ILE A 139 -17.67 -10.36 -6.19
CA ILE A 139 -16.66 -9.95 -5.21
C ILE A 139 -16.93 -10.74 -3.94
N ASP A 140 -15.99 -11.60 -3.55
CA ASP A 140 -16.10 -12.37 -2.31
C ASP A 140 -15.86 -11.45 -1.11
N ASP A 141 -14.62 -10.98 -0.93
CA ASP A 141 -14.20 -10.18 0.22
C ASP A 141 -13.11 -9.17 -0.16
N ILE A 142 -12.94 -8.13 0.67
CA ILE A 142 -11.78 -7.24 0.62
C ILE A 142 -10.70 -7.80 1.55
N ILE A 143 -9.63 -8.33 0.97
CA ILE A 143 -8.52 -8.96 1.73
C ILE A 143 -7.83 -7.93 2.62
N LEU A 144 -7.53 -6.75 2.08
CA LEU A 144 -6.85 -5.67 2.79
C LEU A 144 -7.33 -4.31 2.29
N GLU A 145 -7.38 -3.33 3.19
CA GLU A 145 -7.60 -1.93 2.86
C GLU A 145 -6.62 -1.11 3.70
N ALA A 146 -5.81 -0.26 3.06
CA ALA A 146 -4.83 0.54 3.77
C ALA A 146 -4.66 1.94 3.15
N ILE A 147 -4.44 2.93 4.02
CA ILE A 147 -4.21 4.32 3.64
C ILE A 147 -3.04 4.85 4.47
N ILE A 148 -2.04 5.43 3.82
CA ILE A 148 -0.99 6.21 4.46
C ILE A 148 -1.21 7.70 4.21
N ASN A 149 -0.97 8.53 5.21
CA ASN A 149 -1.07 9.98 5.08
C ASN A 149 -0.08 10.69 5.98
N HIS A 150 0.83 11.45 5.38
CA HIS A 150 1.67 12.39 6.09
C HIS A 150 1.02 13.78 6.13
N PRO A 151 1.15 14.55 7.22
CA PRO A 151 0.64 15.92 7.28
C PRO A 151 1.32 16.82 6.23
N GLN A 152 0.53 17.51 5.38
CA GLN A 152 1.05 18.36 4.30
C GLN A 152 1.75 19.64 4.78
N ASP A 153 1.40 20.13 5.98
CA ASP A 153 2.08 21.26 6.63
C ASP A 153 3.51 20.91 7.07
N LYS A 154 3.87 19.63 7.04
CA LYS A 154 5.18 19.13 7.42
C LYS A 154 5.89 18.56 6.21
N GLU A 155 6.77 19.38 5.62
CA GLU A 155 7.75 18.88 4.67
C GLU A 155 8.54 17.72 5.30
N PRO A 156 8.37 16.48 4.82
CA PRO A 156 8.77 15.29 5.57
C PRO A 156 10.27 15.26 5.80
N ILE A 157 11.06 15.75 4.86
CA ILE A 157 12.52 15.75 4.96
C ILE A 157 13.03 16.96 5.74
N ARG A 158 12.52 18.17 5.42
CA ARG A 158 13.02 19.42 6.01
C ARG A 158 12.72 19.54 7.50
N ASN A 159 11.57 19.02 7.93
CA ASN A 159 11.13 19.10 9.32
C ASN A 159 11.51 17.85 10.13
N PHE A 160 12.19 16.88 9.51
CA PHE A 160 12.61 15.67 10.19
C PHE A 160 13.72 15.95 11.20
N GLN A 161 13.46 15.59 12.46
CA GLN A 161 14.46 15.64 13.52
C GLN A 161 15.15 14.28 13.63
N ARG A 162 16.41 14.25 13.19
CA ARG A 162 17.26 13.07 13.26
C ARG A 162 17.68 12.82 14.71
N SER A 163 17.45 11.59 15.21
CA SER A 163 17.96 11.17 16.52
C SER A 163 19.49 11.01 16.47
N ASN A 164 20.17 11.40 17.56
CA ASN A 164 21.62 11.22 17.70
C ASN A 164 21.99 9.76 18.04
N ASP A 165 21.06 8.99 18.61
CA ASP A 165 21.36 7.68 19.20
C ASP A 165 21.01 6.50 18.28
N TYR A 166 20.02 6.69 17.39
CA TYR A 166 19.50 5.62 16.53
C TYR A 166 18.92 6.17 15.22
N ILE A 167 18.78 5.28 14.24
CA ILE A 167 18.11 5.60 12.97
C ILE A 167 16.60 5.59 13.21
N ASN A 168 15.98 6.78 13.23
CA ASN A 168 14.54 6.97 13.39
C ASN A 168 13.85 7.25 12.04
N GLY A 169 12.57 6.92 11.97
CA GLY A 169 11.69 7.26 10.84
C GLY A 169 10.79 8.46 11.14
N LEU A 170 9.98 8.84 10.15
CA LEU A 170 9.05 9.94 10.25
C LEU A 170 8.03 9.75 11.38
N GLU A 171 7.78 10.82 12.11
CA GLU A 171 6.71 10.91 13.10
C GLU A 171 5.45 11.53 12.48
N HIS A 172 4.31 11.38 13.16
CA HIS A 172 3.01 11.95 12.78
C HIS A 172 2.37 11.41 11.48
N THR A 173 3.03 10.53 10.73
CA THR A 173 2.39 9.79 9.64
C THR A 173 1.27 8.92 10.20
N LYS A 174 0.06 9.11 9.68
CA LYS A 174 -1.11 8.32 10.05
C LYS A 174 -1.28 7.17 9.07
N ILE A 175 -1.58 6.00 9.61
CA ILE A 175 -1.83 4.81 8.83
C ILE A 175 -3.15 4.22 9.28
N TYR A 176 -4.02 4.00 8.30
CA TYR A 176 -5.21 3.18 8.43
C TYR A 176 -4.93 1.84 7.77
N PHE A 177 -5.30 0.75 8.45
CA PHE A 177 -5.14 -0.61 7.94
C PHE A 177 -6.22 -1.52 8.51
N LYS A 178 -6.85 -2.27 7.61
CA LYS A 178 -7.83 -3.30 7.90
C LYS A 178 -7.61 -4.51 7.00
N GLU A 179 -7.98 -5.68 7.51
CA GLU A 179 -7.92 -6.96 6.79
C GLU A 179 -9.29 -7.63 6.88
N ASN A 180 -9.64 -8.42 5.86
CA ASN A 180 -10.87 -9.21 5.78
C ASN A 180 -12.14 -8.37 6.04
N LEU A 181 -12.35 -7.35 5.21
CA LEU A 181 -13.53 -6.49 5.26
C LEU A 181 -14.61 -7.01 4.30
N SER A 182 -15.88 -6.86 4.71
CA SER A 182 -16.97 -6.89 3.74
C SER A 182 -17.00 -5.59 2.93
N ILE A 183 -17.63 -5.61 1.77
CA ILE A 183 -17.69 -4.47 0.86
C ILE A 183 -18.35 -3.26 1.52
N GLU A 184 -19.36 -3.48 2.36
CA GLU A 184 -20.09 -2.43 3.08
C GLU A 184 -19.25 -1.76 4.17
N GLN A 185 -18.18 -2.43 4.62
CA GLN A 185 -17.25 -1.91 5.62
C GLN A 185 -16.11 -1.09 5.01
N SER A 186 -15.94 -1.15 3.68
CA SER A 186 -14.89 -0.41 2.98
C SER A 186 -15.04 1.09 3.16
N GLN A 187 -13.92 1.76 3.43
CA GLN A 187 -13.87 3.21 3.38
C GLN A 187 -13.48 3.71 2.00
N CYS A 188 -12.77 2.91 1.20
CA CYS A 188 -12.18 3.30 -0.09
C CYS A 188 -13.10 3.09 -1.29
N ILE A 189 -13.98 2.09 -1.25
CA ILE A 189 -14.87 1.78 -2.38
C ILE A 189 -16.31 1.57 -1.94
N ARG A 190 -17.22 1.64 -2.91
CA ARG A 190 -18.60 1.18 -2.78
C ARG A 190 -19.03 0.46 -4.05
N LEU A 191 -19.91 -0.53 -3.91
CA LEU A 191 -20.56 -1.13 -5.06
C LEU A 191 -21.83 -0.35 -5.42
N THR A 192 -21.97 -0.03 -6.71
CA THR A 192 -23.16 0.63 -7.27
C THR A 192 -24.08 -0.34 -8.02
N SER A 193 -23.66 -1.60 -8.13
CA SER A 193 -24.38 -2.70 -8.74
C SER A 193 -24.61 -3.84 -7.74
N PRO A 194 -25.65 -4.67 -7.89
CA PRO A 194 -25.85 -5.84 -7.04
C PRO A 194 -24.69 -6.84 -7.10
N ASN A 195 -24.19 -7.25 -5.92
CA ASN A 195 -23.22 -8.34 -5.78
C ASN A 195 -23.93 -9.66 -5.47
N SER A 196 -24.78 -10.13 -6.40
CA SER A 196 -25.51 -11.39 -6.26
C SER A 196 -25.19 -12.33 -7.43
N PRO A 197 -25.13 -13.66 -7.21
CA PRO A 197 -25.06 -14.64 -8.29
C PRO A 197 -26.17 -14.49 -9.33
N ASP A 198 -27.35 -14.00 -8.93
CA ASP A 198 -28.51 -13.84 -9.82
C ASP A 198 -28.41 -12.59 -10.73
N TYR A 199 -27.45 -11.70 -10.45
CA TYR A 199 -27.22 -10.51 -11.26
C TYR A 199 -26.31 -10.82 -12.45
N THR A 200 -26.82 -10.58 -13.66
CA THR A 200 -26.12 -10.89 -14.92
C THR A 200 -25.28 -9.74 -15.47
N GLY A 201 -25.26 -8.58 -14.79
CA GLY A 201 -24.47 -7.42 -15.19
C GLY A 201 -23.08 -7.39 -14.56
N TYR A 202 -22.26 -6.43 -14.98
CA TYR A 202 -20.96 -6.16 -14.37
C TYR A 202 -21.10 -5.62 -12.95
N ARG A 203 -20.15 -5.95 -12.09
CA ARG A 203 -20.05 -5.37 -10.76
C ARG A 203 -19.28 -4.05 -10.89
N THR A 204 -19.94 -2.95 -10.57
CA THR A 204 -19.38 -1.61 -10.71
C THR A 204 -18.88 -1.12 -9.35
N ILE A 205 -17.56 -1.05 -9.23
CA ILE A 205 -16.82 -0.50 -8.10
C ILE A 205 -16.66 1.01 -8.32
N GLU A 206 -17.15 1.81 -7.39
CA GLU A 206 -16.95 3.25 -7.36
C GLU A 206 -16.01 3.60 -6.21
N PHE A 207 -15.05 4.49 -6.47
CA PHE A 207 -14.08 4.96 -5.48
C PHE A 207 -14.67 6.12 -4.66
N THR A 208 -14.46 6.08 -3.35
CA THR A 208 -14.89 7.15 -2.43
C THR A 208 -13.81 8.24 -2.32
N ASP A 209 -14.15 9.35 -1.67
CA ASP A 209 -13.19 10.41 -1.35
C ASP A 209 -12.05 9.97 -0.41
N ASN A 210 -12.18 8.82 0.28
CA ASN A 210 -11.09 8.29 1.10
C ASN A 210 -10.03 7.57 0.28
N PHE A 211 -10.35 7.11 -0.94
CA PHE A 211 -9.39 6.48 -1.84
C PHE A 211 -8.57 7.53 -2.58
N ARG A 212 -7.58 8.05 -1.87
CA ARG A 212 -6.70 9.14 -2.27
C ARG A 212 -5.27 8.64 -2.54
N PRO A 213 -4.34 9.45 -3.06
CA PRO A 213 -2.94 9.06 -3.18
C PRO A 213 -2.38 8.52 -1.86
N GLY A 214 -1.72 7.36 -1.93
CA GLY A 214 -1.30 6.59 -0.76
C GLY A 214 -2.31 5.57 -0.25
N SER A 215 -3.28 5.18 -1.07
CA SER A 215 -4.28 4.17 -0.72
C SER A 215 -4.10 2.88 -1.53
N ILE A 216 -4.40 1.76 -0.91
CA ILE A 216 -4.51 0.45 -1.56
C ILE A 216 -5.76 -0.28 -1.08
N ILE A 217 -6.32 -1.09 -1.97
CA ILE A 217 -7.38 -2.05 -1.70
C ILE A 217 -7.22 -3.29 -2.56
#